data_AF-A0A524CH55-F1
#
_entry.id   AF-A0A524CH55-F1
#
_cell.length_a   1.000
_cell.length_b   1.000
_cell.length_c   1.000
_cell.angle_alpha   90.00
_cell.angle_beta   90.00
_cell.angle_gamma   90.00
#
_symmetry.space_group_name_H-M   'P 1'
#
loop_
_entity.id
_entity.type
_entity.pdbx_description
1 polymer ?
#
loop_
_entity_poly.entity_id
_entity_poly.type
_entity_poly.pdbx_seq_one_letter_code
_entity_poly.pdbx_strand_id
1 'polypeptide(L)'
;MTYEYPMGMMAASSYVSMVNAHHEEFGNPTEEQMALVSVKNHGNAMKNPKAQSPMEITVQDVLNSRIICYPFKMLDCCLYSEASAALILASEEKVKELGIDNPIWITGVGAANTDCFIGNRESLGRLYSNINAAKVAYKMA
;
A
#
# COMPACT_ATOMS: atom_id res chain seq x y z
N MET A 1 19.80 -5.46 2.32
CA MET A 1 19.90 -4.31 1.38
C MET A 1 21.33 -4.00 0.91
N THR A 2 22.36 -4.79 1.20
CA THR A 2 23.75 -4.42 0.87
C THR A 2 24.03 -4.28 -0.64
N TYR A 3 23.35 -5.05 -1.50
CA TYR A 3 23.57 -5.01 -2.95
C TYR A 3 22.56 -4.14 -3.73
N GLU A 4 21.31 -4.07 -3.28
CA GLU A 4 20.24 -3.31 -3.97
C GLU A 4 20.32 -1.80 -3.67
N TYR A 5 20.76 -1.44 -2.47
CA TYR A 5 20.84 -0.04 -2.05
C TYR A 5 21.84 0.78 -2.88
N PRO A 6 23.07 0.29 -3.17
CA PRO A 6 23.97 0.97 -4.11
C PRO A 6 23.43 1.11 -5.53
N MET A 7 22.45 0.27 -5.93
CA MET A 7 21.78 0.36 -7.23
C MET A 7 20.63 1.39 -7.25
N GLY A 8 20.42 2.13 -6.15
CA GLY A 8 19.40 3.16 -6.07
C GLY A 8 17.99 2.60 -5.85
N MET A 9 17.84 1.35 -5.40
CA MET A 9 16.55 0.79 -5.00
C MET A 9 16.13 1.35 -3.63
N MET A 10 15.33 2.41 -3.68
CA MET A 10 14.83 3.16 -2.53
C MET A 10 13.40 3.62 -2.80
N ALA A 11 12.54 3.65 -1.76
CA ALA A 11 11.19 4.19 -1.86
C ALA A 11 10.46 3.71 -3.14
N ALA A 12 10.01 4.64 -4.00
CA ALA A 12 9.29 4.32 -5.24
C ALA A 12 10.09 3.47 -6.23
N SER A 13 11.41 3.66 -6.36
CA SER A 13 12.23 2.90 -7.34
C SER A 13 12.29 1.40 -7.01
N SER A 14 12.12 1.01 -5.75
CA SER A 14 12.06 -0.40 -5.34
C SER A 14 10.83 -1.14 -5.87
N TYR A 15 9.77 -0.42 -6.23
CA TYR A 15 8.54 -0.98 -6.79
C TYR A 15 8.54 -1.02 -8.32
N VAL A 16 9.48 -0.33 -9.00
CA VAL A 16 9.52 -0.25 -10.47
C VAL A 16 9.70 -1.63 -11.09
N SER A 17 10.66 -2.41 -10.60
CA SER A 17 10.91 -3.77 -11.10
C SER A 17 9.68 -4.67 -10.93
N MET A 18 8.92 -4.48 -9.85
CA MET A 18 7.70 -5.25 -9.60
C MET A 18 6.59 -4.86 -10.59
N VAL A 19 6.35 -3.57 -10.81
CA VAL A 19 5.33 -3.11 -11.76
C VAL A 19 5.69 -3.53 -13.19
N ASN A 20 6.95 -3.39 -13.58
CA ASN A 20 7.40 -3.80 -14.91
C ASN A 20 7.28 -5.32 -15.12
N ALA A 21 7.69 -6.12 -14.14
CA ALA A 21 7.53 -7.58 -14.21
C ALA A 21 6.04 -7.99 -14.24
N HIS A 22 5.19 -7.30 -13.48
CA HIS A 22 3.75 -7.53 -13.51
C HIS A 22 3.15 -7.16 -14.89
N HIS A 23 3.59 -6.04 -15.46
CA HIS A 23 3.16 -5.61 -16.79
C HIS A 23 3.64 -6.57 -17.89
N GLU A 24 4.87 -7.08 -17.80
CA GLU A 24 5.40 -8.09 -18.72
C GLU A 24 4.61 -9.41 -18.64
N GLU A 25 4.21 -9.82 -17.43
CA GLU A 25 3.49 -11.07 -17.20
C GLU A 25 1.99 -10.98 -17.60
N PHE A 26 1.34 -9.83 -17.37
CA PHE A 26 -0.12 -9.70 -17.47
C PHE A 26 -0.62 -8.61 -18.44
N GLY A 27 0.25 -7.76 -18.96
CA GLY A 27 -0.09 -6.63 -19.85
C GLY A 27 -0.83 -5.46 -19.17
N ASN A 28 -1.17 -5.58 -17.88
CA ASN A 28 -1.86 -4.59 -17.06
C ASN A 28 -1.06 -4.36 -15.77
N PRO A 29 -1.31 -3.26 -15.03
CA PRO A 29 -2.17 -2.14 -15.41
C PRO A 29 -1.50 -1.19 -16.44
N THR A 30 -2.30 -0.46 -17.21
CA THR A 30 -1.82 0.70 -18.00
C THR A 30 -1.53 1.89 -17.09
N GLU A 31 -0.81 2.90 -17.58
CA GLU A 31 -0.56 4.13 -16.79
C GLU A 31 -1.87 4.85 -16.42
N GLU A 32 -2.87 4.85 -17.31
CA GLU A 32 -4.19 5.41 -17.03
C GLU A 32 -4.89 4.65 -15.89
N GLN A 33 -4.80 3.32 -15.89
CA GLN A 33 -5.37 2.49 -14.84
C GLN A 33 -4.67 2.70 -13.50
N MET A 34 -3.35 2.87 -13.50
CA MET A 34 -2.60 3.25 -12.29
C MET A 34 -3.03 4.64 -11.80
N ALA A 35 -3.18 5.61 -12.71
CA ALA A 35 -3.59 6.98 -12.37
C ALA A 35 -4.98 7.05 -11.70
N LEU A 36 -5.91 6.15 -12.02
CA LEU A 36 -7.20 6.05 -11.34
C LEU A 36 -7.06 5.81 -9.83
N VAL A 37 -6.01 5.09 -9.39
CA VAL A 37 -5.74 4.87 -7.97
C VAL A 37 -5.40 6.19 -7.28
N SER A 38 -4.56 7.01 -7.91
CA SER A 38 -4.17 8.32 -7.40
C SER A 38 -5.38 9.27 -7.31
N VAL A 39 -6.17 9.39 -8.39
CA VAL A 39 -7.41 10.21 -8.42
C VAL A 39 -8.38 9.79 -7.31
N LYS A 40 -8.63 8.49 -7.15
CA LYS A 40 -9.47 7.95 -6.08
C LYS A 40 -8.91 8.28 -4.69
N ASN A 41 -7.62 8.11 -4.47
CA ASN A 41 -6.97 8.36 -3.18
C ASN A 41 -7.05 9.84 -2.80
N HIS A 42 -6.75 10.73 -3.74
CA HIS A 42 -6.83 12.17 -3.54
C HIS A 42 -8.29 12.64 -3.34
N GLY A 43 -9.24 12.12 -4.10
CA GLY A 43 -10.67 12.37 -3.89
C GLY A 43 -11.19 11.89 -2.52
N ASN A 44 -10.68 10.77 -2.01
CA ASN A 44 -10.97 10.34 -0.63
C ASN A 44 -10.30 11.26 0.40
N ALA A 45 -9.08 11.73 0.13
CA ALA A 45 -8.37 12.65 1.00
C ALA A 45 -9.11 14.00 1.16
N MET A 46 -9.78 14.49 0.11
CA MET A 46 -10.62 15.70 0.17
C MET A 46 -11.72 15.63 1.25
N LYS A 47 -12.17 14.42 1.59
CA LYS A 47 -13.21 14.18 2.61
C LYS A 47 -12.65 13.91 4.00
N ASN A 48 -11.32 13.86 4.14
CA ASN A 48 -10.64 13.52 5.39
C ASN A 48 -9.91 14.75 5.96
N PRO A 49 -10.38 15.36 7.06
CA PRO A 49 -9.73 16.54 7.65
C PRO A 49 -8.32 16.26 8.21
N LYS A 50 -7.91 14.99 8.32
CA LYS A 50 -6.57 14.58 8.78
C LYS A 50 -5.60 14.29 7.62
N ALA A 51 -6.03 14.38 6.37
CA ALA A 51 -5.17 14.12 5.23
C ALA A 51 -4.08 15.21 5.10
N GLN A 52 -2.83 14.80 4.87
CA GLN A 52 -1.69 15.73 4.78
C GLN A 52 -1.77 16.67 3.56
N SER A 53 -2.23 16.18 2.41
CA SER A 53 -2.34 16.96 1.18
C SER A 53 -3.57 16.52 0.37
N PRO A 54 -4.77 16.97 0.74
CA PRO A 54 -5.96 16.75 -0.07
C PRO A 54 -5.83 17.55 -1.37
N MET A 55 -6.06 16.89 -2.49
CA MET A 55 -6.00 17.51 -3.81
C MET A 55 -7.19 17.01 -4.63
N GLU A 56 -7.74 17.86 -5.49
CA GLU A 56 -8.70 17.47 -6.50
C GLU A 56 -7.94 17.39 -7.83
N ILE A 57 -7.76 16.17 -8.34
CA ILE A 57 -6.94 15.90 -9.53
C ILE A 57 -7.69 14.97 -10.49
N THR A 58 -7.34 15.07 -11.76
CA THR A 58 -7.82 14.20 -12.83
C THR A 58 -6.77 13.17 -13.23
N VAL A 59 -7.16 12.16 -14.02
CA VAL A 59 -6.21 11.20 -14.61
C VAL A 59 -5.13 11.94 -15.43
N GLN A 60 -5.53 12.98 -16.17
CA GLN A 60 -4.60 13.75 -16.99
C GLN A 60 -3.55 14.50 -16.15
N ASP A 61 -3.93 14.98 -14.97
CA ASP A 61 -2.98 15.62 -14.04
C ASP A 61 -1.92 14.63 -13.57
N VAL A 62 -2.31 13.38 -13.29
CA VAL A 62 -1.39 12.31 -12.90
C VAL A 62 -0.43 11.97 -14.04
N LEU A 63 -0.97 11.73 -15.25
CA LEU A 63 -0.18 11.38 -16.43
C LEU A 63 0.80 12.49 -16.84
N ASN A 64 0.43 13.75 -16.63
CA ASN A 64 1.28 14.90 -16.95
C ASN A 64 2.25 15.26 -15.80
N SER A 65 2.13 14.63 -14.64
CA SER A 65 3.02 14.93 -13.52
C SER A 65 4.45 14.43 -13.77
N ARG A 66 5.42 15.07 -13.14
CA ARG A 66 6.85 14.79 -13.34
C ARG A 66 7.15 13.32 -13.08
N ILE A 67 7.86 12.66 -14.01
CA ILE A 67 8.38 11.30 -13.79
C ILE A 67 9.40 11.33 -12.64
N ILE A 68 9.24 10.43 -11.67
CA ILE A 68 10.17 10.24 -10.55
C ILE A 68 11.09 9.06 -10.85
N CYS A 69 10.51 7.91 -11.16
CA CYS A 69 11.20 6.72 -11.62
C CYS A 69 10.23 5.94 -12.50
N TYR A 70 10.48 5.94 -13.82
CA TYR A 70 9.56 5.34 -14.79
C TYR A 70 9.19 3.89 -14.39
N PRO A 71 7.89 3.53 -14.31
CA PRO A 71 6.72 4.28 -14.82
C PRO A 71 6.09 5.28 -13.83
N PHE A 72 6.54 5.35 -12.58
CA PHE A 72 5.95 6.21 -11.56
C PHE A 72 6.20 7.69 -11.81
N LYS A 73 5.11 8.45 -11.74
CA LYS A 73 5.10 9.91 -11.77
C LYS A 73 4.88 10.45 -10.36
N MET A 74 5.01 11.76 -10.20
CA MET A 74 4.96 12.42 -8.89
C MET A 74 3.66 12.11 -8.16
N LEU A 75 2.53 12.12 -8.86
CA LEU A 75 1.22 11.85 -8.26
C LEU A 75 0.92 10.36 -8.05
N ASP A 76 1.80 9.44 -8.47
CA ASP A 76 1.74 8.02 -8.12
C ASP A 76 2.46 7.71 -6.80
N CYS A 77 3.34 8.62 -6.36
CA CYS A 77 4.18 8.44 -5.19
C CYS A 77 3.49 8.94 -3.92
N CYS A 78 3.59 8.18 -2.83
CA CYS A 78 3.13 8.63 -1.52
C CYS A 78 3.99 9.80 -0.99
N LEU A 79 3.42 10.54 -0.03
CA LEU A 79 4.12 11.61 0.66
C LEU A 79 4.97 11.05 1.80
N TYR A 80 6.03 11.77 2.15
CA TYR A 80 6.69 11.61 3.44
C TYR A 80 5.87 12.36 4.50
N SER A 81 5.42 11.64 5.51
CA SER A 81 4.47 12.14 6.52
C SER A 81 5.06 12.02 7.92
N GLU A 82 4.78 13.01 8.77
CA GLU A 82 4.97 12.94 10.21
C GLU A 82 3.58 12.98 10.89
N ALA A 83 3.20 11.90 11.57
CA ALA A 83 1.91 11.76 12.24
C ALA A 83 1.96 10.67 13.32
N SER A 84 0.93 10.60 14.18
CA SER A 84 0.78 9.54 15.18
C SER A 84 -0.65 8.99 15.23
N ALA A 85 -0.78 7.73 15.61
CA ALA A 85 -2.05 7.05 15.88
C ALA A 85 -1.85 6.02 16.99
N ALA A 86 -2.90 5.77 17.78
CA ALA A 86 -2.89 4.75 18.84
C ALA A 86 -4.22 3.99 18.85
N LEU A 87 -4.16 2.70 19.21
CA LEU A 87 -5.31 1.83 19.40
C LEU A 87 -5.28 1.26 20.82
N ILE A 88 -6.43 1.22 21.48
CA ILE A 88 -6.60 0.54 22.78
C ILE A 88 -7.28 -0.80 22.49
N LEU A 89 -6.59 -1.88 22.84
CA LEU A 89 -7.12 -3.24 22.70
C LEU A 89 -7.52 -3.78 24.06
N ALA A 90 -8.64 -4.47 24.11
CA ALA A 90 -9.16 -5.11 25.31
C ALA A 90 -9.71 -6.49 24.96
N SER A 91 -9.64 -7.43 25.92
CA SER A 91 -10.32 -8.72 25.81
C SER A 91 -11.84 -8.52 25.89
N GLU A 92 -12.60 -9.49 25.39
CA GLU A 92 -14.06 -9.49 25.49
C GLU A 92 -14.53 -9.38 26.95
N GLU A 93 -13.86 -10.06 27.89
CA GLU A 93 -14.15 -9.96 29.32
C GLU A 93 -13.98 -8.53 29.84
N LYS A 94 -12.88 -7.86 29.48
CA LYS A 94 -12.62 -6.48 29.90
C LYS A 94 -13.62 -5.51 29.27
N VAL A 95 -14.01 -5.73 28.01
CA VAL A 95 -15.06 -4.94 27.33
C VAL A 95 -16.39 -5.04 28.09
N LYS A 96 -16.79 -6.25 28.52
CA LYS A 96 -18.00 -6.48 29.33
C LYS A 96 -17.90 -5.85 30.71
N GLU A 97 -16.78 -6.02 31.41
CA GLU A 97 -16.52 -5.41 32.72
C GLU A 97 -16.62 -3.88 32.68
N LEU A 98 -16.09 -3.27 31.62
CA LEU A 98 -16.13 -1.81 31.42
C LEU A 98 -17.47 -1.30 30.88
N GLY A 99 -18.43 -2.18 30.57
CA GLY A 99 -19.75 -1.78 30.05
C GLY A 99 -19.70 -1.10 28.68
N ILE A 100 -18.80 -1.53 27.79
CA ILE A 100 -18.68 -0.95 26.43
C ILE A 100 -19.69 -1.62 25.49
N ASP A 101 -20.68 -0.85 25.03
CA ASP A 101 -21.81 -1.39 24.25
C ASP A 101 -21.53 -1.66 22.76
N ASN A 102 -20.55 -0.96 22.16
CA ASN A 102 -20.26 -1.06 20.73
C ASN A 102 -18.74 -1.18 20.43
N PRO A 103 -18.09 -2.28 20.86
CA PRO A 103 -16.70 -2.54 20.51
C PRO A 103 -16.54 -2.89 19.02
N ILE A 104 -15.38 -2.56 18.45
CA ILE A 104 -14.99 -3.02 17.10
C ILE A 104 -14.19 -4.32 17.24
N TRP A 105 -14.80 -5.43 16.83
CA TRP A 105 -14.17 -6.75 16.93
C TRP A 105 -13.16 -6.99 15.81
N ILE A 106 -11.97 -7.47 16.20
CA ILE A 106 -10.97 -8.00 15.26
C ILE A 106 -11.32 -9.47 15.01
N THR A 107 -11.89 -9.78 13.85
CA THR A 107 -12.35 -11.14 13.51
C THR A 107 -11.23 -12.02 12.94
N GLY A 108 -10.18 -11.41 12.36
CA GLY A 108 -9.05 -12.16 11.82
C GLY A 108 -7.79 -11.31 11.70
N VAL A 109 -6.63 -11.95 11.91
CA VAL A 109 -5.31 -11.34 11.76
C VAL A 109 -4.42 -12.29 11.00
N GLY A 110 -3.74 -11.81 9.97
CA GLY A 110 -2.82 -12.61 9.19
C GLY A 110 -1.47 -11.94 9.04
N ALA A 111 -0.41 -12.73 9.20
CA ALA A 111 0.97 -12.29 9.01
C ALA A 111 1.70 -13.33 8.16
N ALA A 112 2.54 -12.85 7.23
CA ALA A 112 3.39 -13.70 6.42
C ALA A 112 4.64 -12.92 6.00
N ASN A 113 5.74 -13.64 5.87
CA ASN A 113 7.01 -13.10 5.39
C ASN A 113 7.45 -13.88 4.14
N THR A 114 8.14 -13.19 3.26
CA THR A 114 8.84 -13.76 2.10
C THR A 114 10.25 -13.17 2.05
N ASP A 115 11.04 -13.56 1.06
CA ASP A 115 12.38 -13.03 0.86
C ASP A 115 12.40 -11.50 0.78
N CYS A 116 13.26 -10.91 1.60
CA CYS A 116 13.48 -9.47 1.65
C CYS A 116 14.31 -8.98 0.45
N PHE A 117 15.10 -9.86 -0.15
CA PHE A 117 15.90 -9.58 -1.34
C PHE A 117 15.09 -9.86 -2.60
N ILE A 118 15.04 -8.88 -3.50
CA ILE A 118 14.23 -8.97 -4.73
C ILE A 118 14.71 -10.14 -5.60
N GLY A 119 16.03 -10.38 -5.68
CA GLY A 119 16.60 -11.47 -6.45
C GLY A 119 16.27 -12.89 -5.95
N ASN A 120 15.78 -13.03 -4.71
CA ASN A 120 15.42 -14.32 -4.13
C ASN A 120 13.91 -14.59 -4.18
N ARG A 121 13.10 -13.62 -4.63
CA ARG A 121 11.64 -13.77 -4.65
C ARG A 121 11.22 -14.78 -5.71
N GLU A 122 10.23 -15.60 -5.36
CA GLU A 122 9.58 -16.54 -6.28
C GLU A 122 8.94 -15.84 -7.49
N SER A 123 8.40 -14.65 -7.29
CA SER A 123 7.88 -13.79 -8.36
C SER A 123 8.27 -12.34 -8.11
N LEU A 124 8.71 -11.66 -9.17
CA LEU A 124 8.97 -10.22 -9.13
C LEU A 124 7.69 -9.41 -9.23
N GLY A 125 6.71 -9.85 -10.01
CA GLY A 125 5.44 -9.15 -10.28
C GLY A 125 4.33 -9.42 -9.25
N ARG A 126 4.59 -10.23 -8.21
CA ARG A 126 3.61 -10.59 -7.18
C ARG A 126 4.19 -10.54 -5.78
N LEU A 127 3.39 -10.07 -4.83
CA LEU A 127 3.72 -10.05 -3.40
C LEU A 127 3.03 -11.21 -2.67
N TYR A 128 3.70 -12.36 -2.62
CA TYR A 128 3.16 -13.56 -1.97
C TYR A 128 2.95 -13.40 -0.46
N SER A 129 3.75 -12.57 0.22
CA SER A 129 3.53 -12.22 1.62
C SER A 129 2.12 -11.66 1.84
N ASN A 130 1.68 -10.72 0.98
CA ASN A 130 0.34 -10.14 1.09
C ASN A 130 -0.75 -11.17 0.83
N ILE A 131 -0.59 -12.04 -0.18
CA ILE A 131 -1.56 -13.10 -0.51
C ILE A 131 -1.70 -14.08 0.65
N ASN A 132 -0.57 -14.53 1.21
CA ASN A 132 -0.56 -15.51 2.30
C ASN A 132 -1.10 -14.91 3.60
N ALA A 133 -0.71 -13.68 3.95
CA ALA A 133 -1.25 -12.97 5.10
C ALA A 133 -2.77 -12.79 4.96
N ALA A 134 -3.26 -12.39 3.79
CA ALA A 134 -4.70 -12.26 3.54
C ALA A 134 -5.43 -13.60 3.72
N LYS A 135 -4.93 -14.70 3.16
CA LYS A 135 -5.53 -16.04 3.32
C LYS A 135 -5.66 -16.45 4.80
N VAL A 136 -4.64 -16.18 5.62
CA VAL A 136 -4.68 -16.47 7.05
C VAL A 136 -5.74 -15.61 7.75
N ALA A 137 -5.77 -14.30 7.49
CA ALA A 137 -6.76 -13.40 8.07
C ALA A 137 -8.19 -13.81 7.71
N TYR A 138 -8.46 -14.12 6.44
CA TYR A 138 -9.79 -14.55 5.97
C TYR A 138 -10.20 -15.95 6.46
N LYS A 139 -9.26 -16.82 6.81
CA LYS A 139 -9.57 -18.14 7.40
C LYS A 139 -9.99 -18.02 8.87
N MET A 140 -9.52 -16.98 9.57
CA MET A 140 -9.85 -16.74 10.97
C MET A 140 -11.19 -16.03 11.16
N ALA A 141 -11.54 -15.15 10.24
CA ALA A 141 -12.79 -14.37 10.24
C ALA A 141 -14.00 -15.20 9.84
#